data_AF-A0AAJ2NSL3-F1
#
_entry.id   AF-A0AAJ2NSL3-F1
#
_cell.length_a   1.000
_cell.length_b   1.000
_cell.length_c   1.000
_cell.angle_alpha   90.00
_cell.angle_beta   90.00
_cell.angle_gamma   90.00
#
_symmetry.space_group_name_H-M   'P 1'
#
loop_
_entity.id
_entity.type
_entity.pdbx_description
1 polymer ?
#
loop_
_entity_poly.entity_id
_entity_poly.type
_entity_poly.pdbx_seq_one_letter_code
_entity_poly.pdbx_strand_id
1 'polypeptide(L)'
;YVDQETPYFTEYAKQYTDLPFLVLLDKKKGGYRSDRFLRASDLSDEHQLGDWKTVVWDENSNRPVIPNGSQGFRWDEGSRRNLDLTLENGTVINPKLSFLDVKDGVAMVE
;
A
#
# COMPACT_ATOMS: atom_id res chain seq x y z
N TYR A 1 19.54 10.80 -1.13
CA TYR A 1 18.42 9.85 -1.28
C TYR A 1 17.37 10.45 -2.20
N VAL A 2 16.86 11.66 -1.95
CA VAL A 2 15.96 12.35 -2.90
C VAL A 2 16.70 12.81 -4.16
N ASP A 3 17.93 13.33 -4.02
CA ASP A 3 18.70 13.85 -5.17
C ASP A 3 19.41 12.76 -6.00
N GLN A 4 19.43 11.53 -5.51
CA GLN A 4 20.05 10.39 -6.17
C GLN A 4 19.36 9.10 -5.72
N GLU A 5 18.64 8.48 -6.65
CA GLU A 5 18.04 7.17 -6.47
C GLU A 5 19.08 6.06 -6.72
N THR A 6 19.15 5.11 -5.80
CA THR A 6 19.95 3.89 -5.96
C THR A 6 18.98 2.72 -6.08
N PRO A 7 18.94 1.99 -7.23
CA PRO A 7 17.95 0.94 -7.47
C PRO A 7 17.83 -0.07 -6.32
N TYR A 8 18.94 -0.49 -5.74
CA TYR A 8 18.94 -1.41 -4.60
C TYR A 8 18.12 -0.89 -3.40
N PHE A 9 18.24 0.39 -3.06
CA PHE A 9 17.49 0.96 -1.93
C PHE A 9 16.01 1.16 -2.26
N THR A 10 15.70 1.53 -3.51
CA THR A 10 14.32 1.66 -3.99
C THR A 10 13.60 0.32 -3.93
N GLU A 11 14.20 -0.74 -4.48
CA GLU A 11 13.62 -2.08 -4.45
C GLU A 11 13.50 -2.64 -3.04
N TYR A 12 14.49 -2.39 -2.19
CA TYR A 12 14.42 -2.77 -0.78
C TYR A 12 13.25 -2.09 -0.07
N ALA A 13 13.09 -0.77 -0.26
CA ALA A 13 12.00 0.00 0.32
C ALA A 13 10.63 -0.51 -0.16
N LYS A 14 10.49 -0.79 -1.46
CA LYS A 14 9.24 -1.32 -2.04
C LYS A 14 8.85 -2.68 -1.45
N GLN A 15 9.83 -3.56 -1.20
CA GLN A 15 9.51 -4.94 -0.82
C GLN A 15 9.50 -5.21 0.69
N TYR A 16 10.36 -4.55 1.46
CA TYR A 16 10.60 -4.93 2.85
C TYR A 16 10.18 -3.88 3.88
N THR A 17 9.54 -2.80 3.46
CA THR A 17 9.06 -1.73 4.35
C THR A 17 7.58 -1.43 4.12
N ASP A 18 7.00 -0.66 5.02
CA ASP A 18 5.63 -0.17 4.92
C ASP A 18 5.48 1.16 4.14
N LEU A 19 6.57 1.68 3.57
CA LEU A 19 6.56 2.93 2.80
C LEU A 19 5.58 2.97 1.61
N PRO A 20 5.33 1.89 0.82
CA PRO A 20 4.39 1.96 -0.30
C PRO A 20 2.91 1.82 0.10
N PHE A 21 2.59 1.63 1.39
CA PHE A 21 1.22 1.42 1.82
C PHE A 21 0.44 2.74 1.94
N LEU A 22 -0.81 2.68 1.51
CA LEU A 22 -1.70 3.86 1.47
C LEU A 22 -2.26 4.15 2.85
N VAL A 23 -2.29 5.44 3.22
CA VAL A 23 -2.90 5.94 4.46
C VAL A 23 -4.11 6.81 4.15
N LEU A 24 -5.10 6.77 5.04
CA LEU A 24 -6.24 7.68 4.98
C LEU A 24 -5.84 9.05 5.55
N LEU A 25 -6.40 10.11 4.97
CA LEU A 25 -6.27 11.47 5.48
C LEU A 25 -7.61 11.91 6.06
N ASP A 26 -7.64 12.15 7.37
CA ASP A 26 -8.83 12.62 8.08
C ASP A 26 -8.88 14.15 8.09
N LYS A 27 -10.01 14.72 7.67
CA LYS A 27 -10.18 16.17 7.53
C LYS A 27 -10.44 16.82 8.89
N LYS A 28 -9.59 17.78 9.27
CA LYS A 28 -9.73 18.57 10.50
C LYS A 28 -9.93 20.06 10.18
N LYS A 29 -10.23 20.86 11.21
CA LYS A 29 -10.31 22.32 11.07
C LYS A 29 -8.92 22.85 10.75
N GLY A 30 -8.71 23.28 9.50
CA GLY A 30 -7.45 23.89 9.05
C GLY A 30 -6.54 22.99 8.20
N GLY A 31 -6.87 21.71 8.01
CA GLY A 31 -6.03 20.80 7.22
C GLY A 31 -6.47 19.34 7.31
N TYR A 32 -5.51 18.44 7.09
CA TYR A 32 -5.69 17.00 7.23
C TYR A 32 -4.74 16.46 8.30
N ARG A 33 -5.08 15.30 8.87
CA ARG A 33 -4.19 14.52 9.72
C ARG A 33 -4.06 13.12 9.13
N SER A 34 -2.89 12.51 9.26
CA SER A 34 -2.75 11.09 8.97
C SER A 34 -3.62 10.25 9.90
N ASP A 35 -4.38 9.33 9.32
CA ASP A 35 -5.14 8.33 10.04
C ASP A 35 -4.49 6.94 9.80
N ARG A 36 -5.25 5.88 10.01
CA ARG A 36 -4.85 4.50 9.73
C ARG A 36 -4.53 4.26 8.25
N PHE A 37 -3.84 3.15 8.00
CA PHE A 37 -3.73 2.56 6.66
C PHE A 37 -5.11 2.31 6.04
N LEU A 38 -5.18 2.48 4.72
CA LEU A 38 -6.26 1.99 3.89
C LEU A 38 -6.26 0.46 3.93
N ARG A 39 -7.43 -0.12 4.16
CA ARG A 39 -7.65 -1.55 4.31
C ARG A 39 -8.49 -2.09 3.16
N ALA A 40 -8.38 -3.38 2.91
CA ALA A 40 -9.17 -4.05 1.88
C ALA A 40 -10.69 -3.84 2.09
N SER A 41 -11.15 -3.85 3.34
CA SER A 41 -12.55 -3.59 3.71
C SER A 41 -13.03 -2.17 3.40
N ASP A 42 -12.13 -1.20 3.18
CA ASP A 42 -12.52 0.14 2.72
C ASP A 42 -12.86 0.16 1.22
N LEU A 43 -12.44 -0.86 0.46
CA LEU A 43 -12.63 -0.97 -1.00
C LEU A 43 -13.70 -1.99 -1.38
N SER A 44 -13.73 -3.15 -0.72
CA SER A 44 -14.77 -4.17 -0.89
C SER A 44 -14.85 -5.13 0.30
N ASP A 45 -16.02 -5.74 0.50
CA ASP A 45 -16.25 -6.76 1.52
C ASP A 45 -15.86 -8.18 1.07
N GLU A 46 -15.27 -8.33 -0.11
CA GLU A 46 -14.96 -9.65 -0.71
C GLU A 46 -13.72 -10.31 -0.10
N HIS A 47 -12.91 -9.54 0.62
CA HIS A 47 -11.67 -10.03 1.22
C HIS A 47 -11.90 -10.55 2.64
N GLN A 48 -11.72 -11.85 2.84
CA GLN A 48 -11.67 -12.46 4.19
C GLN A 48 -10.62 -11.74 5.05
N LEU A 49 -11.02 -11.35 6.27
CA LEU A 49 -10.20 -10.54 7.20
C LEU A 49 -9.71 -9.22 6.57
N GLY A 50 -10.55 -8.58 5.74
CA GLY A 50 -10.22 -7.35 5.01
C GLY A 50 -9.74 -6.19 5.89
N ASP A 51 -10.24 -6.09 7.12
CA ASP A 51 -9.79 -5.09 8.11
C ASP A 51 -8.31 -5.22 8.52
N TRP A 52 -7.70 -6.37 8.24
CA TRP A 52 -6.31 -6.69 8.59
C TRP A 52 -5.40 -6.78 7.36
N LYS A 53 -5.89 -6.35 6.20
CA LYS A 53 -5.18 -6.39 4.92
C LYS A 53 -4.99 -4.97 4.39
N THR A 54 -3.74 -4.51 4.37
CA THR A 54 -3.37 -3.15 3.94
C THR A 54 -3.23 -3.08 2.42
N VAL A 55 -3.32 -1.86 1.86
CA VAL A 55 -3.38 -1.61 0.41
C VAL A 55 -2.16 -0.84 -0.08
N VAL A 56 -1.66 -1.16 -1.26
CA VAL A 56 -0.63 -0.40 -1.99
C VAL A 56 -1.18 0.05 -3.35
N TRP A 57 -0.52 1.01 -4.00
CA TRP A 57 -0.80 1.34 -5.40
C TRP A 57 0.18 0.59 -6.30
N ASP A 58 -0.34 -0.24 -7.21
CA ASP A 58 0.47 -0.96 -8.17
C ASP A 58 0.68 -0.11 -9.44
N GLU A 59 1.93 0.20 -9.77
CA GLU A 59 2.29 0.96 -10.96
C GLU A 59 2.04 0.15 -12.24
N ASN A 60 2.10 -1.19 -12.20
CA ASN A 60 1.91 -2.03 -13.38
C ASN A 60 0.46 -1.98 -13.88
N SER A 61 -0.51 -2.03 -12.96
CA SER A 61 -1.94 -1.97 -13.28
C SER A 61 -2.61 -0.61 -13.02
N ASN A 62 -1.86 0.36 -12.47
CA ASN A 62 -2.29 1.70 -12.12
C ASN A 62 -3.58 1.75 -11.30
N ARG A 63 -3.65 0.92 -10.25
CA ARG A 63 -4.81 0.79 -9.35
C ARG A 63 -4.39 0.33 -7.95
N PRO A 64 -5.24 0.51 -6.93
CA PRO A 64 -4.99 -0.07 -5.62
C PRO A 64 -5.06 -1.60 -5.68
N VAL A 65 -4.13 -2.26 -5.00
CA VAL A 65 -4.09 -3.71 -4.84
C VAL A 65 -3.74 -4.09 -3.40
N ILE A 66 -4.09 -5.32 -3.01
CA ILE A 66 -3.80 -5.85 -1.68
C ILE A 66 -2.62 -6.82 -1.82
N PRO A 67 -1.39 -6.43 -1.41
CA PRO A 67 -0.24 -7.31 -1.49
C PRO A 67 -0.34 -8.42 -0.45
N ASN A 68 0.39 -9.51 -0.67
CA ASN A 68 0.57 -10.58 0.31
C ASN A 68 1.21 -10.06 1.62
N GLY A 69 1.20 -10.89 2.67
CA GLY A 69 2.04 -10.69 3.85
C GLY A 69 1.45 -9.89 5.01
N SER A 70 0.45 -9.04 4.76
CA SER A 70 -0.25 -8.32 5.84
C SER A 70 -0.92 -9.27 6.85
N GLN A 71 -1.23 -8.76 8.05
CA GLN A 71 -1.62 -9.57 9.20
C GLN A 71 -2.83 -10.47 8.96
N GLY A 72 -3.77 -10.06 8.11
CA GLY A 72 -4.92 -10.86 7.70
C GLY A 72 -4.52 -12.17 7.00
N PHE A 73 -3.45 -12.18 6.20
CA PHE A 73 -2.97 -13.39 5.51
C PHE A 73 -2.31 -14.40 6.45
N ARG A 74 -2.02 -14.03 7.71
CA ARG A 74 -1.53 -14.99 8.70
C ARG A 74 -2.63 -15.92 9.21
N TRP A 75 -3.86 -15.44 9.18
CA TRP A 75 -5.02 -16.09 9.80
C TRP A 75 -6.14 -16.37 8.81
N ASP A 76 -6.00 -15.92 7.56
CA ASP A 76 -6.78 -16.48 6.47
C ASP A 76 -6.28 -17.90 6.19
N GLU A 77 -7.14 -18.78 5.69
CA GLU A 77 -6.83 -20.20 5.50
C GLU A 77 -5.82 -20.44 4.35
N GLY A 78 -5.18 -19.36 3.83
CA GLY A 78 -4.27 -19.38 2.70
C GLY A 78 -2.79 -19.34 3.09
N SER A 79 -1.94 -19.70 2.13
CA SER A 79 -0.48 -19.69 2.29
C SER A 79 0.18 -18.39 1.79
N ARG A 80 -0.45 -17.23 2.03
CA ARG A 80 -0.03 -15.92 1.49
C ARG A 80 0.66 -15.01 2.50
N ARG A 81 1.12 -15.59 3.60
CA ARG A 81 1.90 -14.88 4.61
C ARG A 81 3.40 -14.87 4.25
N ASN A 82 3.74 -14.18 3.17
CA ASN A 82 5.10 -13.98 2.67
C ASN A 82 5.29 -12.52 2.26
N LEU A 83 6.50 -12.14 1.85
CA LEU A 83 6.83 -10.80 1.35
C LEU A 83 6.98 -10.79 -0.18
N ASP A 84 6.32 -11.73 -0.86
CA ASP A 84 6.37 -11.78 -2.31
C ASP A 84 5.42 -10.71 -2.86
N LEU A 85 5.96 -9.86 -3.73
CA LEU A 85 5.20 -8.84 -4.44
C LEU A 85 4.42 -9.49 -5.61
N THR A 86 3.47 -10.35 -5.27
CA THR A 86 2.59 -11.02 -6.22
C THR A 86 1.14 -11.06 -5.74
N LEU A 87 0.20 -11.09 -6.67
CA LEU A 87 -1.21 -11.40 -6.41
C LEU A 87 -1.42 -12.92 -6.37
N GLU A 88 -2.63 -13.35 -5.97
CA GLU A 88 -2.99 -14.77 -5.89
C GLU A 88 -2.82 -15.53 -7.22
N ASN A 89 -3.07 -14.85 -8.35
CA ASN A 89 -2.89 -15.41 -9.69
C ASN A 89 -1.43 -15.38 -10.19
N GLY A 90 -0.46 -15.02 -9.34
CA GLY A 90 0.96 -14.93 -9.68
C GLY A 90 1.37 -13.63 -10.40
N THR A 91 0.46 -12.68 -10.61
CA THR A 91 0.79 -11.39 -11.22
C THR A 91 1.75 -10.63 -10.31
N VAL A 92 2.91 -10.22 -10.83
CA VAL A 92 3.88 -9.39 -10.12
C VAL A 92 3.34 -7.98 -9.95
N ILE A 93 3.44 -7.44 -8.74
CA ILE A 93 3.07 -6.05 -8.43
C ILE A 93 4.34 -5.20 -8.32
N ASN A 94 4.22 -3.92 -8.70
CA ASN A 94 5.25 -2.91 -8.52
C ASN A 94 4.68 -1.77 -7.65
N PRO A 95 4.88 -1.81 -6.32
CA PRO A 95 4.32 -0.80 -5.43
C PRO A 95 4.91 0.59 -5.66
N LYS A 96 4.05 1.61 -5.78
CA LYS A 96 4.46 3.01 -5.88
C LYS A 96 4.91 3.55 -4.52
N LEU A 97 6.09 4.16 -4.47
CA LEU A 97 6.61 4.77 -3.23
C LEU A 97 6.11 6.20 -2.99
N SER A 98 5.77 6.95 -4.04
CA SER A 98 5.43 8.37 -3.91
C SER A 98 4.42 8.81 -4.96
N PHE A 99 3.49 9.68 -4.55
CA PHE A 99 2.53 10.36 -5.42
C PHE A 99 2.94 11.80 -5.75
N LEU A 100 4.20 12.19 -5.49
CA LEU A 100 4.64 13.57 -5.69
C LEU A 100 4.40 14.06 -7.13
N ASP A 101 4.61 13.22 -8.14
CA ASP A 101 4.44 13.59 -9.55
C ASP A 101 3.08 13.17 -10.14
N VAL A 102 2.32 12.32 -9.44
CA VAL A 102 1.03 11.78 -9.90
C VAL A 102 0.02 11.92 -8.77
N LYS A 103 -0.72 13.03 -8.77
CA LYS A 103 -1.67 13.39 -7.71
C LYS A 103 -2.83 14.24 -8.26
N ASP A 104 -4.00 14.08 -7.68
CA ASP A 104 -5.17 14.90 -8.01
C ASP A 104 -5.12 16.29 -7.35
N GLY A 105 -4.35 16.43 -6.28
CA GLY A 105 -4.21 17.68 -5.53
C GLY A 105 -3.10 17.61 -4.49
N VAL A 106 -2.92 18.73 -3.77
CA VAL A 106 -1.98 18.84 -2.65
C VAL A 106 -2.76 19.24 -1.41
N ALA A 107 -2.51 18.55 -0.31
CA ALA A 107 -3.10 18.83 0.99
C ALA A 107 -2.01 19.03 2.03
N MET A 108 -2.22 19.99 2.94
CA MET A 108 -1.39 20.14 4.13
C MET A 108 -1.81 19.11 5.17
N VAL A 109 -0.83 18.35 5.66
CA VAL A 109 -1.01 17.34 6.70
C VAL A 109 -0.23 17.77 7.95
N GLU A 110 -0.90 17.78 9.10
CA GLU A 110 -0.32 18.03 10.42
C GLU A 110 0.08 16.74 11.16
#